data_AF-A0A2D4TT97-F1
#
_entry.id   AF-A0A2D4TT97-F1
#
_cell.length_a   1.000
_cell.length_b   1.000
_cell.length_c   1.000
_cell.angle_alpha   90.00
_cell.angle_beta   90.00
_cell.angle_gamma   90.00
#
_symmetry.space_group_name_H-M   'P 1'
#
loop_
_entity.id
_entity.type
_entity.pdbx_description
1 polymer ?
#
loop_
_entity_poly.entity_id
_entity_poly.type
_entity_poly.pdbx_seq_one_letter_code
_entity_poly.pdbx_strand_id
1 'polypeptide(L)'
;MIKKTILLLLFFTASNLSFAQESSIELPLIGDRLSGAVSQTEEEALGRQFLRDLKRETPILYDPIVQEWTELFVYKIGEQSKVNKKAFELILIEDNSLNAFAAPGGIIGVNAGLFKYSDNEAQFASVISHELAH
;
A
#
# COMPACT_ATOMS: atom_id res chain seq x y z
N MET A 1 38.09 -34.32 58.21
CA MET A 1 38.38 -33.02 57.55
C MET A 1 38.14 -32.99 56.03
N ILE A 2 37.85 -34.12 55.36
CA ILE A 2 37.74 -34.21 53.89
C ILE A 2 36.37 -33.77 53.31
N LYS A 3 35.30 -33.74 54.13
CA LYS A 3 33.94 -33.41 53.66
C LYS A 3 33.71 -31.91 53.36
N LYS A 4 34.46 -31.00 54.01
CA LYS A 4 34.33 -29.54 53.74
C LYS A 4 35.05 -29.10 52.46
N THR A 5 36.11 -29.80 52.06
CA THR A 5 36.90 -29.47 50.87
C THR A 5 36.17 -29.84 49.57
N ILE A 6 35.38 -30.92 49.57
CA ILE A 6 34.59 -31.33 48.40
C ILE A 6 33.41 -30.37 48.15
N LEU A 7 32.81 -29.83 49.21
CA LEU A 7 31.71 -28.85 49.08
C LEU A 7 32.21 -27.50 48.54
N LEU A 8 33.45 -27.11 48.86
CA LEU A 8 34.07 -25.88 48.35
C LEU A 8 34.48 -26.00 46.87
N LEU A 9 34.87 -27.21 46.43
CA LEU A 9 35.24 -27.47 45.04
C LEU A 9 34.02 -27.47 44.10
N LEU A 10 32.86 -27.95 44.59
CA LEU A 10 31.60 -27.92 43.83
C LEU A 10 31.02 -26.51 43.65
N PHE A 11 31.35 -25.58 44.56
CA PHE A 11 30.90 -24.18 44.49
C PHE A 11 31.75 -23.33 43.54
N PHE A 12 33.00 -23.74 43.28
CA PHE A 12 33.92 -23.02 42.40
C PHE A 12 33.75 -23.38 40.92
N THR A 13 33.11 -24.51 40.60
CA THR A 13 32.81 -24.91 39.21
C THR A 13 31.49 -24.32 38.70
N ALA A 14 30.67 -23.70 39.55
CA ALA A 14 29.38 -23.12 39.17
C ALA A 14 29.47 -21.66 38.66
N SER A 15 30.62 -21.00 38.81
CA SER A 15 30.78 -19.56 38.55
C SER A 15 31.26 -19.19 37.14
N ASN A 16 31.41 -20.16 36.23
CA ASN A 16 31.83 -19.91 34.84
C ASN A 16 30.81 -20.39 33.81
N LEU A 17 29.51 -20.13 34.02
CA LEU A 17 28.57 -20.04 32.90
C LEU A 17 28.62 -18.61 32.35
N SER A 18 29.63 -18.32 31.54
CA SER A 18 29.57 -17.15 30.66
C SER A 18 28.50 -17.44 29.61
N PHE A 19 27.32 -16.85 29.78
CA PHE A 19 26.30 -16.81 28.75
C PHE A 19 26.89 -16.00 27.59
N ALA A 20 27.25 -16.66 26.49
CA ALA A 20 27.58 -15.97 25.26
C ALA A 20 26.31 -15.28 24.79
N GLN A 21 26.18 -13.99 25.07
CA GLN A 21 25.13 -13.18 24.49
C GLN A 21 25.49 -12.99 23.03
N GLU A 22 24.87 -13.80 22.18
CA GLU A 22 24.93 -13.66 20.74
C GLU A 22 24.29 -12.32 20.39
N SER A 23 25.10 -11.27 20.34
CA SER A 23 24.70 -9.99 19.79
C SER A 23 24.56 -10.20 18.29
N SER A 24 23.39 -10.66 17.88
CA SER A 24 22.97 -10.56 16.49
C SER A 24 23.09 -9.10 16.11
N ILE A 25 24.08 -8.77 15.28
CA ILE A 25 24.13 -7.49 14.60
C ILE A 25 22.89 -7.51 13.69
N GLU A 26 21.79 -6.91 14.15
CA GLU A 26 20.66 -6.55 13.31
C GLU A 26 21.15 -5.48 12.35
N LEU A 27 21.78 -5.93 11.27
CA LEU A 27 22.03 -5.09 10.11
C LEU A 27 20.65 -4.64 9.61
N PRO A 28 20.41 -3.32 9.46
CA PRO A 28 19.21 -2.85 8.81
C PRO A 28 19.08 -3.53 7.45
N LEU A 29 17.99 -4.29 7.28
CA LEU A 29 17.67 -5.01 6.05
C LEU A 29 17.22 -3.99 5.00
N ILE A 30 18.18 -3.30 4.37
CA ILE A 30 17.92 -2.47 3.19
C ILE A 30 17.68 -3.44 2.02
N GLY A 31 16.42 -3.84 1.84
CA GLY A 31 16.00 -4.76 0.77
C GLY A 31 15.01 -5.84 1.18
N ASP A 32 14.60 -5.92 2.45
CA ASP A 32 13.46 -6.76 2.81
C ASP A 32 12.18 -6.05 2.35
N ARG A 33 11.40 -6.70 1.46
CA ARG A 33 10.15 -6.17 0.89
C ARG A 33 9.05 -6.02 1.96
N LEU A 34 9.32 -6.46 3.18
CA LEU A 34 8.49 -6.28 4.37
C LEU A 34 8.87 -5.05 5.21
N SER A 35 9.91 -4.30 4.83
CA SER A 35 10.35 -3.10 5.54
C SER A 35 9.38 -1.93 5.31
N GLY A 36 8.25 -2.01 6.01
CA GLY A 36 7.19 -1.01 6.05
C GLY A 36 5.98 -1.45 5.23
N ALA A 37 5.28 -2.51 5.64
CA ALA A 37 3.86 -2.58 5.31
C ALA A 37 3.20 -1.34 5.92
N VAL A 38 3.08 -0.28 5.11
CA VAL A 38 2.37 0.94 5.47
C VAL A 38 1.02 0.48 6.00
N SER A 39 0.71 0.83 7.24
CA SER A 39 -0.57 0.44 7.81
C SER A 39 -1.70 1.00 6.94
N GLN A 40 -2.84 0.33 6.88
CA GLN A 40 -3.98 0.83 6.10
C GLN A 40 -4.31 2.30 6.42
N THR A 41 -4.18 2.68 7.69
CA THR A 41 -4.38 4.05 8.16
C THR A 41 -3.36 5.05 7.63
N GLU A 42 -2.08 4.66 7.53
CA GLU A 42 -1.04 5.50 6.93
C GLU A 42 -1.21 5.60 5.42
N GLU A 43 -1.61 4.51 4.76
CA GLU A 43 -1.88 4.47 3.33
C GLU A 43 -3.01 5.43 2.97
N GLU A 44 -4.10 5.41 3.74
CA GLU A 44 -5.20 6.36 3.59
C GLU A 44 -4.80 7.81 3.90
N ALA A 45 -3.89 8.03 4.85
CA ALA A 45 -3.38 9.36 5.13
C ALA A 45 -2.54 9.91 3.96
N LEU A 46 -1.69 9.07 3.37
CA LEU A 46 -0.93 9.38 2.16
C LEU A 46 -1.86 9.66 0.98
N GLY A 47 -2.89 8.84 0.78
CA GLY A 47 -3.92 9.05 -0.25
C GLY A 47 -4.63 10.40 -0.11
N ARG A 48 -5.08 10.73 1.11
CA ARG A 48 -5.72 12.04 1.37
C ARG A 48 -4.77 13.21 1.11
N GLN A 49 -3.47 13.06 1.39
CA GLN A 49 -2.49 14.09 1.06
C GLN A 49 -2.32 14.22 -0.45
N PHE A 50 -2.14 13.10 -1.14
CA PHE A 50 -2.04 13.05 -2.60
C PHE A 50 -3.23 13.75 -3.28
N LEU A 51 -4.47 13.47 -2.84
CA LEU A 51 -5.65 14.15 -3.39
C LEU A 51 -5.66 15.66 -3.17
N ARG A 52 -5.19 16.13 -2.01
CA ARG A 52 -5.12 17.58 -1.74
C ARG A 52 -4.13 18.27 -2.66
N ASP A 53 -2.97 17.65 -2.87
CA ASP A 53 -1.94 18.19 -3.75
C ASP A 53 -2.40 18.13 -5.21
N LEU A 54 -2.98 17.01 -5.64
CA LEU A 54 -3.55 16.84 -6.98
C LEU A 54 -4.61 17.89 -7.29
N LYS A 55 -5.62 18.05 -6.42
CA LYS A 55 -6.70 19.06 -6.61
C LYS A 55 -6.20 20.50 -6.65
N ARG A 56 -5.01 20.77 -6.13
CA ARG A 56 -4.36 22.10 -6.20
C ARG A 56 -3.65 22.31 -7.53
N GLU A 57 -3.14 21.25 -8.14
CA GLU A 57 -2.25 21.30 -9.30
C GLU A 57 -2.97 21.00 -10.61
N THR A 58 -4.09 20.27 -10.57
CA THR A 58 -4.81 19.84 -11.77
C THR A 58 -6.27 20.32 -11.80
N PRO A 59 -6.78 20.71 -12.98
CA PRO A 59 -8.21 20.96 -13.16
C PRO A 59 -9.01 19.67 -12.98
N ILE A 60 -10.03 19.73 -12.13
CA ILE A 60 -10.92 18.60 -11.85
C ILE A 60 -12.18 18.71 -12.71
N LEU A 61 -12.54 17.59 -13.34
CA LEU A 61 -13.77 17.50 -14.13
C LEU A 61 -14.96 17.25 -13.20
N TYR A 62 -15.80 18.26 -13.02
CA TYR A 62 -17.02 18.19 -12.21
C TYR A 62 -18.26 17.97 -13.10
N ASP A 63 -18.49 16.73 -13.52
CA ASP A 63 -19.73 16.32 -14.19
C ASP A 63 -20.40 15.19 -13.40
N PRO A 64 -21.61 15.40 -12.82
CA PRO A 64 -22.27 14.39 -12.01
C PRO A 64 -22.59 13.09 -12.75
N ILE A 65 -22.90 13.17 -14.05
CA ILE A 65 -23.29 12.00 -14.85
C ILE A 65 -22.05 11.16 -15.16
N VAL A 66 -20.96 11.80 -15.57
CA VAL A 66 -19.70 11.10 -15.84
C VAL A 66 -19.13 10.53 -14.54
N GLN A 67 -19.21 11.27 -13.44
CA GLN A 67 -18.79 10.80 -12.11
C GLN A 67 -19.57 9.54 -11.72
N GLU A 68 -20.90 9.60 -11.70
CA GLU A 68 -21.75 8.47 -11.31
C GLU A 68 -21.51 7.25 -12.21
N TRP A 69 -21.48 7.44 -13.53
CA TRP A 69 -21.23 6.35 -14.48
C TRP A 69 -19.88 5.67 -14.19
N THR A 70 -18.84 6.46 -13.98
CA THR A 70 -17.48 5.94 -13.76
C THR A 70 -17.36 5.24 -12.40
N GLU A 71 -17.98 5.78 -11.35
CA GLU A 71 -18.03 5.15 -10.03
C GLU A 71 -18.72 3.78 -10.09
N LEU A 72 -19.90 3.72 -10.71
CA LEU A 72 -20.63 2.46 -10.90
C LEU A 72 -19.84 1.46 -11.73
N PHE A 73 -19.16 1.93 -12.76
CA PHE A 73 -18.33 1.11 -13.63
C PHE A 73 -17.11 0.52 -12.88
N VAL A 74 -16.36 1.35 -12.17
CA VAL A 74 -15.22 0.94 -11.35
C VAL A 74 -15.67 -0.03 -10.27
N TYR A 75 -16.79 0.24 -9.59
CA TYR A 75 -17.36 -0.65 -8.59
C TYR A 75 -17.72 -2.02 -9.19
N LYS A 76 -18.39 -2.05 -10.35
CA LYS A 76 -18.75 -3.29 -11.05
C LYS A 76 -17.52 -4.16 -11.37
N ILE A 77 -16.44 -3.56 -11.88
CA ILE A 77 -15.19 -4.30 -12.16
C ILE A 77 -14.52 -4.72 -10.85
N GLY A 78 -14.45 -3.81 -9.88
CA GLY A 78 -13.88 -4.03 -8.56
C GLY A 78 -14.50 -5.23 -7.86
N GLU A 79 -15.83 -5.40 -7.90
CA GLU A 79 -16.54 -6.54 -7.33
C GLU A 79 -16.15 -7.89 -7.95
N GLN A 80 -15.79 -7.91 -9.23
CA GLN A 80 -15.35 -9.12 -9.94
C GLN A 80 -13.85 -9.39 -9.79
N SER A 81 -13.11 -8.47 -9.16
CA SER A 81 -11.66 -8.55 -8.97
C SER A 81 -11.26 -9.21 -7.63
N LYS A 82 -9.97 -9.53 -7.50
CA LYS A 82 -9.35 -10.01 -6.25
C LYS A 82 -8.95 -8.88 -5.29
N VAL A 83 -9.25 -7.63 -5.61
CA VAL A 83 -8.93 -6.49 -4.76
C VAL A 83 -9.77 -6.56 -3.48
N ASN A 84 -9.10 -6.55 -2.32
CA ASN A 84 -9.77 -6.67 -1.02
C ASN A 84 -10.49 -5.38 -0.60
N LYS A 85 -9.94 -4.21 -0.99
CA LYS A 85 -10.56 -2.91 -0.74
C LYS A 85 -11.60 -2.61 -1.83
N LYS A 86 -12.87 -2.52 -1.45
CA LYS A 86 -13.97 -2.24 -2.39
C LYS A 86 -14.45 -0.78 -2.37
N ALA A 87 -13.97 0.00 -1.40
CA ALA A 87 -14.27 1.44 -1.31
C ALA A 87 -13.18 2.23 -2.04
N PHE A 88 -13.43 2.55 -3.31
CA PHE A 88 -12.57 3.40 -4.12
C PHE A 88 -13.01 4.87 -4.04
N GLU A 89 -12.05 5.79 -4.02
CA GLU A 89 -12.32 7.23 -4.18
C GLU A 89 -11.95 7.65 -5.60
N LEU A 90 -12.95 7.98 -6.40
CA LEU A 90 -12.76 8.34 -7.81
C LEU A 90 -12.55 9.85 -7.97
N ILE A 91 -11.56 10.23 -8.77
CA ILE A 91 -11.36 11.61 -9.22
C ILE A 91 -11.26 11.69 -10.74
N LEU A 92 -12.08 12.55 -11.34
CA LEU A 92 -12.04 12.84 -12.76
C LEU A 92 -11.21 14.10 -13.02
N ILE A 93 -10.29 14.03 -13.97
CA ILE A 93 -9.35 15.12 -14.28
C ILE A 93 -9.66 15.66 -15.67
N GLU A 94 -9.76 16.97 -15.79
CA GLU A 94 -9.99 17.66 -17.07
C GLU A 94 -8.66 17.76 -17.86
N ASP A 95 -8.10 16.61 -18.20
CA ASP A 95 -6.91 16.47 -19.04
C ASP A 95 -7.26 15.61 -20.26
N ASN A 96 -6.86 16.09 -21.44
CA ASN A 96 -7.06 15.40 -22.71
C ASN A 96 -6.05 14.28 -22.95
N SER A 97 -5.09 14.02 -22.06
CA SER A 97 -4.17 12.88 -22.18
C SER A 97 -4.89 11.54 -21.94
N LEU A 98 -4.50 10.50 -22.69
CA LEU A 98 -5.00 9.13 -22.49
C LEU A 98 -4.30 8.54 -21.26
N ASN A 99 -4.90 8.71 -20.09
CA ASN A 99 -4.30 8.26 -18.82
C ASN A 99 -5.36 7.94 -17.75
N ALA A 100 -4.98 7.05 -16.84
CA ALA A 100 -5.61 6.81 -15.55
C ALA A 100 -4.52 6.36 -14.58
N PHE A 101 -4.79 6.39 -13.28
CA PHE A 101 -3.85 5.92 -12.28
C PHE A 101 -4.55 5.41 -11.02
N ALA A 102 -3.89 4.54 -10.28
CA ALA A 102 -4.20 4.24 -8.88
C ALA A 102 -3.20 4.93 -7.93
N ALA A 103 -3.70 5.39 -6.78
CA ALA A 103 -2.89 5.98 -5.72
C ALA A 103 -3.22 5.34 -4.36
N PRO A 104 -2.30 5.42 -3.38
CA PRO A 104 -2.48 4.83 -2.05
C PRO A 104 -3.81 5.21 -1.41
N GLY A 105 -4.43 4.30 -0.68
CA GLY A 105 -5.69 4.54 0.01
C GLY A 105 -6.92 4.22 -0.84
N GLY A 106 -6.76 3.63 -2.02
CA GLY A 106 -7.85 3.22 -2.91
C GLY A 106 -8.34 4.35 -3.81
N ILE A 107 -7.46 5.29 -4.17
CA ILE A 107 -7.82 6.39 -5.06
C ILE A 107 -7.62 5.96 -6.49
N ILE A 108 -8.61 6.24 -7.34
CA ILE A 108 -8.54 6.02 -8.78
C ILE A 108 -8.71 7.38 -9.48
N GLY A 109 -7.73 7.76 -10.28
CA GLY A 109 -7.78 8.95 -11.13
C GLY A 109 -8.04 8.59 -12.58
N VAL A 110 -8.95 9.31 -13.23
CA VAL A 110 -9.26 9.10 -14.66
C VAL A 110 -9.23 10.43 -15.39
N ASN A 111 -8.44 10.51 -16.46
CA ASN A 111 -8.39 11.69 -17.31
C ASN A 111 -9.53 11.69 -18.34
N ALA A 112 -10.04 12.87 -18.68
CA ALA A 112 -11.04 13.05 -19.74
C ALA A 112 -10.60 12.44 -21.09
N GLY A 113 -9.29 12.46 -21.37
CA GLY A 113 -8.71 11.84 -22.55
C GLY A 113 -8.92 10.33 -22.62
N LEU A 114 -9.04 9.62 -21.49
CA LEU A 114 -9.32 8.19 -21.52
C LEU A 114 -10.69 7.90 -22.13
N PHE A 115 -11.71 8.69 -21.78
CA PHE A 115 -13.05 8.58 -22.40
C PHE A 115 -13.01 8.94 -23.89
N LYS A 116 -12.24 9.96 -24.25
CA LYS A 116 -12.15 10.48 -25.62
C LYS A 116 -11.48 9.49 -26.58
N TYR A 117 -10.48 8.77 -26.13
CA TYR A 117 -9.67 7.89 -26.99
C TYR A 117 -10.01 6.40 -26.86
N SER A 118 -10.89 6.03 -25.93
CA SER A 118 -11.43 4.67 -25.89
C SER A 118 -12.56 4.54 -26.92
N ASP A 119 -12.37 3.70 -27.93
CA ASP A 119 -13.39 3.47 -28.97
C ASP A 119 -14.64 2.78 -28.41
N ASN A 120 -14.47 2.03 -27.31
CA ASN A 120 -15.54 1.29 -26.66
C ASN A 120 -15.26 1.07 -25.17
N GLU A 121 -16.30 0.66 -24.45
CA GLU A 121 -16.26 0.41 -23.01
C GLU A 121 -15.25 -0.68 -22.61
N ALA A 122 -14.97 -1.66 -23.48
CA ALA A 122 -14.01 -2.72 -23.16
C ALA A 122 -12.55 -2.22 -23.17
N GLN A 123 -12.21 -1.27 -24.04
CA GLN A 123 -10.90 -0.62 -24.01
C GLN A 123 -10.74 0.19 -22.72
N PHE A 124 -11.76 0.98 -22.34
CA PHE A 124 -11.79 1.69 -21.06
C PHE A 124 -11.65 0.72 -19.88
N ALA A 125 -12.39 -0.39 -19.91
CA ALA A 125 -12.34 -1.45 -18.90
C ALA A 125 -10.92 -2.02 -18.73
N SER A 126 -10.19 -2.19 -19.83
CA SER A 126 -8.84 -2.76 -19.79
C SER A 126 -7.87 -1.90 -18.98
N VAL A 127 -7.95 -0.57 -19.14
CA VAL A 127 -7.12 0.39 -18.40
C VAL A 127 -7.54 0.43 -16.94
N ILE A 128 -8.84 0.57 -16.66
CA ILE A 128 -9.33 0.59 -15.27
C ILE A 128 -8.99 -0.72 -14.54
N SER A 129 -9.08 -1.87 -15.21
CA SER A 129 -8.70 -3.16 -14.62
C SER A 129 -7.21 -3.26 -14.34
N HIS A 130 -6.37 -2.63 -15.17
CA HIS A 130 -4.93 -2.51 -14.92
C HIS A 130 -4.67 -1.65 -13.69
N GLU A 131 -5.32 -0.49 -13.57
CA GLU A 131 -5.17 0.39 -12.41
C GLU A 131 -5.68 -0.25 -11.12
N LEU A 132 -6.79 -0.97 -11.16
CA LEU A 132 -7.29 -1.72 -10.00
C LEU A 132 -6.33 -2.83 -9.53
N ALA A 133 -5.42 -3.30 -10.39
CA ALA A 133 -4.47 -4.36 -10.05
C ALA A 133 -3.18 -3.86 -9.37
N HIS A 134 -2.90 -2.55 -9.44
CA HIS A 134 -1.83 -1.90 -8.66
C HIS A 134 -2.20 -1.81 -7.19
#